data_AF-A0A9D0XKX7-F1
#
_entry.id   AF-A0A9D0XKX7-F1
#
_cell.length_a   1.000
_cell.length_b   1.000
_cell.length_c   1.000
_cell.angle_alpha   90.00
_cell.angle_beta   90.00
_cell.angle_gamma   90.00
#
_symmetry.space_group_name_H-M   'P 1'
#
loop_
_entity.id
_entity.type
_entity.pdbx_description
1 polymer ?
#
loop_
_entity_poly.entity_id
_entity_poly.type
_entity_poly.pdbx_seq_one_letter_code
_entity_poly.pdbx_strand_id
1 'polypeptide(L)'
;MKYIILFLTLLIASTCAPAPQGPLEIYKLKHPHPDVRNKQHKDCFYCVPLKKDILYDEPLLVESDIADFDWKRQKIILTASGKEKIKKLHIPMQGLAVAFVLEGEPVYAFWMWSKRSSYGCDRVYTYPRTDFMLGFGLPKGFEYGEDPRYDERLERYVRYKKWGS
;
A
#
# COMPACT_ATOMS: atom_id res chain seq x y z
N MET A 1 -47.75 -3.63 44.49
CA MET A 1 -47.69 -4.23 43.13
C MET A 1 -46.37 -3.86 42.47
N LYS A 2 -45.60 -4.91 42.12
CA LYS A 2 -44.66 -5.05 41.00
C LYS A 2 -43.74 -3.87 40.63
N TYR A 3 -42.48 -4.06 41.03
CA TYR A 3 -41.23 -3.72 40.36
C TYR A 3 -41.32 -3.51 38.83
N ILE A 4 -40.55 -2.56 38.30
CA ILE A 4 -39.22 -2.80 37.68
C ILE A 4 -38.77 -1.47 37.05
N ILE A 5 -37.71 -0.89 37.61
CA ILE A 5 -36.91 0.15 36.98
C ILE A 5 -36.13 -0.56 35.85
N LEU A 6 -36.54 -0.36 34.60
CA LEU A 6 -35.82 -0.90 33.45
C LEU A 6 -34.62 0.00 33.16
N PHE A 7 -33.48 -0.33 33.76
CA PHE A 7 -32.19 0.29 33.46
C PHE A 7 -31.81 -0.03 32.01
N LEU A 8 -31.93 0.97 31.14
CA LEU A 8 -31.49 0.94 29.76
C LEU A 8 -29.95 1.09 29.74
N THR A 9 -29.20 0.04 30.08
CA THR A 9 -27.75 0.03 29.84
C THR A 9 -27.50 -0.31 28.38
N LEU A 10 -27.48 0.75 27.56
CA LEU A 10 -26.95 0.76 26.21
C LEU A 10 -25.44 0.46 26.29
N LEU A 11 -25.09 -0.82 26.34
CA LEU A 11 -23.71 -1.29 26.18
C LEU A 11 -23.33 -1.04 24.72
N ILE A 12 -22.81 0.15 24.45
CA ILE A 12 -22.05 0.46 23.26
C ILE A 12 -20.79 -0.40 23.37
N ALA A 13 -20.89 -1.65 22.90
CA ALA A 13 -19.73 -2.43 22.55
C ALA A 13 -19.07 -1.72 21.36
N SER A 14 -18.27 -0.71 21.66
CA SER A 14 -17.27 -0.18 20.75
C SER A 14 -16.36 -1.36 20.42
N THR A 15 -16.68 -2.06 19.34
CA THR A 15 -15.83 -3.09 18.78
C THR A 15 -14.58 -2.38 18.27
N CYS A 16 -13.63 -2.17 19.17
CA CYS A 16 -12.27 -1.81 18.81
C CYS A 16 -11.74 -3.05 18.09
N ALA A 17 -11.87 -3.07 16.77
CA ALA A 17 -11.28 -4.12 15.97
C ALA A 17 -9.79 -4.18 16.35
N PRO A 18 -9.26 -5.37 16.71
CA PRO A 18 -7.86 -5.48 17.07
C PRO A 18 -7.01 -4.93 15.92
N ALA A 19 -5.94 -4.20 16.26
CA ALA A 19 -5.01 -3.70 15.25
C ALA A 19 -4.46 -4.89 14.45
N PRO A 20 -4.28 -4.74 13.12
CA PRO A 20 -3.64 -5.78 12.32
C PRO A 20 -2.27 -6.11 12.93
N GLN A 21 -1.97 -7.39 13.12
CA GLN A 21 -0.78 -7.91 13.80
C GLN A 21 0.24 -8.53 12.84
N GLY A 22 -0.13 -8.84 11.60
CA GLY A 22 0.78 -9.40 10.59
C GLY A 22 1.65 -8.34 9.91
N PRO A 23 2.71 -8.78 9.20
CA PRO A 23 3.73 -7.87 8.67
C PRO A 23 3.20 -7.01 7.52
N LEU A 24 3.78 -5.82 7.38
CA LEU A 24 3.69 -4.97 6.21
C LEU A 24 4.84 -5.28 5.26
N GLU A 25 4.51 -5.61 4.01
CA GLU A 25 5.47 -6.05 3.00
C GLU A 25 5.18 -5.39 1.66
N ILE A 26 6.19 -5.33 0.79
CA ILE A 26 6.06 -4.88 -0.59
C ILE A 26 6.54 -6.00 -1.51
N TYR A 27 5.68 -6.44 -2.43
CA TYR A 27 5.98 -7.51 -3.38
C TYR A 27 6.09 -6.98 -4.80
N LYS A 28 6.95 -7.60 -5.62
CA LYS A 28 6.89 -7.42 -7.07
C LYS A 28 5.69 -8.17 -7.65
N LEU A 29 5.16 -7.67 -8.76
CA LEU A 29 4.10 -8.33 -9.51
C LEU A 29 4.64 -9.15 -10.70
N LYS A 30 4.09 -10.35 -10.93
CA LYS A 30 4.48 -11.31 -11.98
C LYS A 30 4.10 -10.85 -13.40
N HIS A 31 3.09 -10.00 -13.55
CA HIS A 31 2.56 -9.55 -14.85
C HIS A 31 2.68 -8.02 -15.01
N PRO A 32 3.85 -7.50 -15.41
CA PRO A 32 4.21 -6.09 -15.24
C PRO A 32 3.81 -5.19 -16.44
N HIS A 33 2.70 -5.46 -17.14
CA HIS A 33 2.34 -4.57 -18.24
C HIS A 33 1.66 -3.30 -17.71
N PRO A 34 2.11 -2.08 -18.06
CA PRO A 34 1.49 -0.84 -17.60
C PRO A 34 0.03 -0.72 -18.05
N ASP A 35 -0.31 -1.31 -19.21
CA ASP A 35 -1.68 -1.35 -19.72
C ASP A 35 -2.53 -2.52 -19.19
N VAL A 36 -2.30 -2.99 -17.96
CA VAL A 36 -3.17 -4.00 -17.34
C VAL A 36 -4.55 -3.40 -17.14
N ARG A 37 -5.44 -3.65 -18.10
CA ARG A 37 -6.85 -3.32 -17.98
C ARG A 37 -7.50 -4.29 -17.01
N ASN A 38 -7.95 -3.79 -15.87
CA ASN A 38 -8.89 -4.56 -15.08
C ASN A 38 -10.21 -4.65 -15.86
N LYS A 39 -10.61 -5.86 -16.25
CA LYS A 39 -11.88 -6.11 -16.96
C LYS A 39 -13.10 -5.58 -16.19
N GLN A 40 -13.00 -5.45 -14.86
CA GLN A 40 -14.04 -4.93 -13.98
C GLN A 40 -14.08 -3.39 -13.93
N HIS A 41 -12.98 -2.71 -14.27
CA HIS A 41 -12.89 -1.25 -14.31
C HIS A 41 -12.39 -0.82 -15.68
N LYS A 42 -13.30 -0.84 -16.67
CA LYS A 42 -12.99 -0.57 -18.09
C LYS A 42 -12.33 0.79 -18.32
N ASP A 43 -12.61 1.76 -17.45
CA ASP A 43 -12.06 3.12 -17.52
C ASP A 43 -10.78 3.31 -16.69
N CYS A 44 -10.31 2.26 -16.01
CA CYS A 44 -9.07 2.29 -15.24
C CYS A 44 -7.95 1.54 -15.95
N PHE A 45 -7.11 2.31 -16.63
CA PHE A 45 -5.98 1.80 -17.42
C PHE A 45 -4.81 1.26 -16.58
N TYR A 46 -4.82 1.54 -15.25
CA TYR A 46 -3.73 1.20 -14.32
C TYR A 46 -4.23 0.52 -13.03
N CYS A 47 -5.45 0.01 -13.02
CA CYS A 47 -5.98 -0.73 -11.87
C CYS A 47 -5.47 -2.16 -11.92
N VAL A 48 -4.38 -2.45 -11.22
CA VAL A 48 -3.91 -3.82 -11.07
C VAL A 48 -4.94 -4.64 -10.28
N PRO A 49 -5.36 -5.82 -10.76
CA PRO A 49 -6.19 -6.73 -9.97
C PRO A 49 -5.40 -7.25 -8.76
N LEU A 50 -5.87 -6.95 -7.56
CA LEU A 50 -5.21 -7.30 -6.30
C LEU A 50 -5.47 -8.77 -5.93
N LYS A 51 -4.65 -9.67 -6.46
CA LYS A 51 -4.71 -11.11 -6.16
C LYS A 51 -3.35 -11.62 -5.70
N LYS A 52 -3.32 -12.65 -4.85
CA LYS A 52 -2.06 -13.22 -4.35
C LYS A 52 -1.26 -13.96 -5.43
N ASP A 53 -1.95 -14.57 -6.39
CA ASP A 53 -1.34 -15.34 -7.48
C ASP A 53 -0.47 -14.48 -8.42
N ILE A 54 -0.73 -13.18 -8.48
CA ILE A 54 0.07 -12.24 -9.27
C ILE A 54 1.30 -11.69 -8.52
N LEU A 55 1.50 -12.05 -7.25
CA LEU A 55 2.69 -11.67 -6.49
C LEU A 55 3.85 -12.63 -6.79
N TYR A 56 5.08 -12.12 -6.78
CA TYR A 56 6.26 -12.99 -6.64
C TYR A 56 6.27 -13.70 -5.29
N ASP A 57 7.00 -14.81 -5.22
CA ASP A 57 6.98 -15.67 -4.04
C ASP A 57 7.73 -15.04 -2.84
N GLU A 58 8.69 -14.16 -3.12
CA GLU A 58 9.44 -13.42 -2.10
C GLU A 58 9.14 -11.91 -2.15
N PRO A 59 9.03 -11.25 -0.97
CA PRO A 59 8.86 -9.80 -0.88
C PRO A 59 10.11 -9.06 -1.34
N LEU A 60 9.90 -7.93 -2.00
CA LEU A 60 10.94 -6.96 -2.32
C LEU A 60 11.45 -6.24 -1.06
N LEU A 61 10.51 -5.82 -0.20
CA LEU A 61 10.78 -5.25 1.12
C LEU A 61 9.91 -5.96 2.14
N VAL A 62 10.51 -6.34 3.26
CA VAL A 62 9.78 -6.84 4.43
C VAL A 62 9.66 -5.74 5.48
N GLU A 63 8.87 -5.97 6.51
CA GLU A 63 8.67 -4.99 7.57
C GLU A 63 9.98 -4.48 8.19
N SER A 64 10.97 -5.35 8.42
CA SER A 64 12.27 -4.94 8.99
C SER A 64 13.11 -4.03 8.08
N ASP A 65 12.73 -3.88 6.81
CA ASP A 65 13.33 -2.91 5.90
C ASP A 65 12.70 -1.52 6.02
N ILE A 66 11.56 -1.40 6.72
CA ILE A 66 10.80 -0.16 6.90
C ILE A 66 11.03 0.34 8.32
N ALA A 67 11.63 1.52 8.42
CA ALA A 67 11.88 2.18 9.69
C ALA A 67 10.64 2.90 10.21
N ASP A 68 9.89 3.56 9.32
CA ASP A 68 8.68 4.30 9.66
C ASP A 68 7.81 4.52 8.42
N PHE A 69 6.52 4.81 8.64
CA PHE A 69 5.59 5.22 7.60
C PHE A 69 4.84 6.49 8.05
N ASP A 70 5.24 7.64 7.49
CA ASP A 70 4.51 8.90 7.65
C ASP A 70 3.21 8.85 6.84
N TRP A 71 2.13 8.44 7.51
CA TRP A 71 0.77 8.30 6.96
C TRP A 71 0.29 9.59 6.27
N LYS A 72 0.53 10.74 6.90
CA LYS A 72 0.02 12.03 6.40
C LYS A 72 0.70 12.42 5.10
N ARG A 73 2.01 12.17 4.98
CA ARG A 73 2.78 12.48 3.77
C ARG A 73 2.82 11.35 2.76
N GLN A 74 2.23 10.20 3.11
CA GLN A 74 2.34 8.97 2.32
C GLN A 74 3.80 8.63 2.00
N LYS A 75 4.68 8.74 3.02
CA LYS A 75 6.13 8.55 2.88
C LYS A 75 6.59 7.32 3.65
N ILE A 76 7.30 6.44 2.95
CA ILE A 76 8.00 5.30 3.55
C ILE A 76 9.43 5.71 3.86
N ILE A 77 9.83 5.52 5.11
CA ILE A 77 11.20 5.73 5.59
C ILE A 77 11.81 4.35 5.76
N LEU A 78 12.94 4.11 5.10
CA LEU A 78 13.58 2.80 5.10
C LEU A 78 14.72 2.73 6.11
N THR A 79 14.94 1.52 6.65
CA THR A 79 16.16 1.19 7.38
C THR A 79 17.37 1.16 6.42
N ALA A 80 18.58 1.04 6.96
CA ALA A 80 19.78 0.92 6.13
C ALA A 80 19.71 -0.30 5.18
N SER A 81 19.17 -1.44 5.66
CA SER A 81 18.92 -2.63 4.84
C SER A 81 17.96 -2.33 3.69
N GLY A 82 16.81 -1.73 3.99
CA GLY A 82 15.81 -1.40 2.97
C GLY A 82 16.34 -0.44 1.90
N LYS A 83 17.13 0.57 2.31
CA LYS A 83 17.80 1.49 1.39
C LYS A 83 18.75 0.77 0.45
N GLU A 84 19.49 -0.22 0.96
CA GLU A 84 20.41 -1.00 0.14
C GLU A 84 19.68 -1.90 -0.87
N LYS A 85 18.55 -2.51 -0.47
CA LYS A 85 17.68 -3.26 -1.39
C LYS A 85 17.16 -2.37 -2.52
N ILE A 86 16.66 -1.16 -2.20
CA ILE A 86 16.17 -0.21 -3.21
C ILE A 86 17.29 0.29 -4.13
N LYS A 87 18.49 0.57 -3.62
CA LYS A 87 19.63 1.00 -4.46
C LYS A 87 20.05 -0.05 -5.49
N LYS A 88 20.00 -1.32 -5.10
CA LYS A 88 20.35 -2.46 -5.97
C LYS A 88 19.20 -2.87 -6.90
N LEU A 89 17.99 -2.40 -6.64
CA LEU A 89 16.82 -2.74 -7.43
C LEU A 89 16.93 -2.19 -8.84
N HIS A 90 16.93 -3.08 -9.82
CA HIS A 90 16.79 -2.70 -11.21
C HIS A 90 15.33 -2.35 -11.50
N ILE A 91 15.06 -1.09 -11.86
CA ILE A 91 13.75 -0.61 -12.28
C ILE A 91 13.77 -0.45 -13.80
N PRO A 92 12.99 -1.24 -14.55
CA PRO A 92 12.90 -1.13 -16.01
C PRO A 92 12.38 0.25 -16.44
N MET A 93 12.62 0.62 -17.71
CA MET A 93 12.14 1.91 -18.23
C MET A 93 10.61 2.01 -18.20
N GLN A 94 9.92 0.89 -18.46
CA GLN A 94 8.45 0.80 -18.38
C GLN A 94 7.91 0.80 -16.94
N GLY A 95 8.76 0.98 -15.94
CA GLY A 95 8.39 0.93 -14.53
C GLY A 95 8.39 -0.49 -13.97
N LEU A 96 8.37 -0.57 -12.64
CA LEU A 96 8.25 -1.81 -11.90
C LEU A 96 6.96 -1.77 -11.07
N ALA A 97 6.02 -2.64 -11.42
CA ALA A 97 4.77 -2.79 -10.68
C ALA A 97 5.01 -3.59 -9.40
N VAL A 98 4.52 -3.05 -8.29
CA VAL A 98 4.63 -3.64 -6.95
C VAL A 98 3.30 -3.54 -6.22
N ALA A 99 3.11 -4.35 -5.18
CA ALA A 99 1.95 -4.28 -4.30
C ALA A 99 2.37 -4.10 -2.85
N PHE A 100 1.63 -3.23 -2.16
CA PHE A 100 1.57 -3.23 -0.71
C PHE A 100 0.74 -4.40 -0.23
N VAL A 101 1.30 -5.19 0.68
CA VAL A 101 0.68 -6.37 1.26
C VAL A 101 0.70 -6.23 2.77
N LEU A 102 -0.45 -6.41 3.40
CA LEU A 102 -0.62 -6.35 4.85
C LEU A 102 -1.21 -7.67 5.31
N GLU A 103 -0.52 -8.36 6.22
CA GLU A 103 -0.91 -9.70 6.70
C GLU A 103 -1.08 -10.73 5.57
N GLY A 104 -0.26 -10.62 4.52
CA GLY A 104 -0.36 -11.48 3.34
C GLY A 104 -1.53 -11.17 2.41
N GLU A 105 -2.32 -10.12 2.67
CA GLU A 105 -3.37 -9.64 1.77
C GLU A 105 -2.94 -8.38 1.00
N PRO A 106 -3.00 -8.36 -0.34
CA PRO A 106 -2.74 -7.15 -1.11
C PRO A 106 -3.72 -6.02 -0.75
N VAL A 107 -3.18 -4.84 -0.42
CA VAL A 107 -3.96 -3.64 -0.09
C VAL A 107 -4.15 -2.79 -1.34
N TYR A 108 -3.05 -2.45 -2.02
CA TYR A 108 -3.07 -1.79 -3.31
C TYR A 108 -1.76 -2.02 -4.06
N ALA A 109 -1.79 -1.78 -5.37
CA ALA A 109 -0.61 -1.79 -6.23
C ALA A 109 -0.16 -0.38 -6.56
N PHE A 110 1.13 -0.24 -6.82
CA PHE A 110 1.73 1.01 -7.26
C PHE A 110 2.95 0.74 -8.14
N TRP A 111 3.39 1.78 -8.82
CA TRP A 111 4.52 1.68 -9.72
C TRP A 111 5.74 2.40 -9.18
N MET A 112 6.86 1.71 -9.21
CA MET A 112 8.18 2.30 -9.03
C MET A 112 8.71 2.71 -10.40
N TRP A 113 8.80 4.02 -10.65
CA TRP A 113 9.30 4.55 -11.90
C TRP A 113 10.79 4.83 -11.86
N SER A 114 11.45 4.52 -12.99
CA SER A 114 12.74 5.11 -13.27
C SER A 114 12.58 6.61 -13.53
N LYS A 115 13.44 7.44 -12.95
CA LYS A 115 13.45 8.90 -13.23
C LYS A 115 13.71 9.24 -14.69
N ARG A 116 14.26 8.29 -15.45
CA ARG A 116 14.52 8.44 -16.88
C ARG A 116 13.32 8.05 -17.74
N SER A 117 12.23 7.59 -17.12
CA SER A 117 11.03 7.19 -17.83
C SER A 117 10.10 8.37 -18.07
N SER A 118 9.63 8.50 -19.31
CA SER A 118 8.49 9.34 -19.69
C SER A 118 7.19 8.54 -19.82
N TYR A 119 7.20 7.25 -19.46
CA TYR A 119 6.04 6.34 -19.54
C TYR A 119 5.14 6.39 -18.31
N GLY A 120 5.43 7.30 -17.36
CA GLY A 120 4.74 7.39 -16.08
C GLY A 120 3.29 7.83 -16.19
N CYS A 121 2.39 6.87 -16.38
CA CYS A 121 0.95 7.06 -16.27
C CYS A 121 0.43 6.07 -15.23
N ASP A 122 -0.01 6.55 -14.07
CA ASP A 122 -0.40 5.64 -12.98
C ASP A 122 -1.36 6.20 -11.97
N ARG A 123 -2.14 5.27 -11.41
CA ARG A 123 -2.99 5.54 -10.26
C ARG A 123 -2.18 5.81 -9.00
N VAL A 124 -1.26 4.92 -8.62
CA VAL A 124 -0.33 5.14 -7.48
C VAL A 124 1.09 4.92 -7.95
N TYR A 125 2.00 5.83 -7.59
CA TYR A 125 3.35 5.82 -8.14
C TYR A 125 4.40 6.32 -7.16
N THR A 126 5.67 6.01 -7.44
CA THR A 126 6.81 6.59 -6.74
C THR A 126 8.06 6.60 -7.62
N TYR A 127 9.04 7.44 -7.27
CA TYR A 127 10.37 7.44 -7.85
C TYR A 127 11.38 7.08 -6.76
N PRO A 128 11.59 5.79 -6.48
CA PRO A 128 12.32 5.38 -5.30
C PRO A 128 13.80 5.76 -5.44
N ARG A 129 14.37 6.36 -4.38
CA ARG A 129 15.81 6.67 -4.27
C ARG A 129 16.40 5.98 -3.04
N THR A 130 15.82 6.22 -1.88
CA THR A 130 16.15 5.62 -0.59
C THR A 130 14.87 5.54 0.22
N ASP A 131 14.50 6.63 0.89
CA ASP A 131 13.13 6.87 1.32
C ASP A 131 12.31 7.32 0.09
N PHE A 132 11.00 7.11 0.13
CA PHE A 132 10.17 7.49 -1.00
C PHE A 132 8.75 7.86 -0.61
N MET A 133 8.19 8.80 -1.38
CA MET A 133 6.81 9.25 -1.26
C MET A 133 5.98 8.56 -2.32
N LEU A 134 4.79 8.11 -1.92
CA LEU A 134 3.78 7.59 -2.82
C LEU A 134 2.94 8.75 -3.31
N GLY A 135 2.77 8.89 -4.62
CA GLY A 135 1.84 9.83 -5.25
C GLY A 135 0.57 9.11 -5.73
N PHE A 136 -0.47 9.90 -6.05
CA PHE A 136 -1.72 9.43 -6.63
C PHE A 136 -2.06 10.27 -7.86
N GLY A 137 -2.31 9.62 -9.00
CA GLY A 137 -2.60 10.26 -10.29
C GLY A 137 -1.37 10.89 -10.96
N LEU A 138 -0.62 10.08 -11.72
CA LEU A 138 0.43 10.56 -12.63
C LEU A 138 -0.02 10.38 -14.09
N PRO A 139 0.16 11.38 -14.97
CA PRO A 139 0.40 12.79 -14.62
C PRO A 139 -0.80 13.35 -13.81
N LYS A 140 -0.63 14.51 -13.19
CA LYS A 140 -1.70 15.17 -12.42
C LYS A 140 -3.00 15.22 -13.23
N GLY A 141 -4.13 14.80 -12.66
CA GLY A 141 -5.41 14.67 -13.37
C GLY A 141 -5.76 13.25 -13.83
N PHE A 142 -4.87 12.27 -13.60
CA PHE A 142 -5.09 10.85 -13.90
C PHE A 142 -5.52 10.04 -12.66
N GLU A 143 -5.96 10.72 -11.60
CA GLU A 143 -6.61 10.09 -10.46
C GLU A 143 -7.85 9.32 -10.94
N TYR A 144 -7.96 8.05 -10.53
CA TYR A 144 -9.14 7.23 -10.83
C TYR A 144 -9.71 6.65 -9.55
N GLY A 145 -10.99 6.92 -9.30
CA GLY A 145 -11.71 6.48 -8.11
C GLY A 145 -11.14 7.06 -6.81
N GLU A 146 -11.42 6.39 -5.70
CA GLU A 146 -10.88 6.74 -4.39
C GLU A 146 -9.38 6.51 -4.33
N ASP A 147 -8.66 7.27 -3.50
CA ASP A 147 -7.22 7.10 -3.33
C ASP A 147 -6.92 5.87 -2.48
N PRO A 148 -6.41 4.77 -3.07
CA PRO A 148 -6.25 3.51 -2.36
C PRO A 148 -5.12 3.55 -1.33
N ARG A 149 -4.28 4.60 -1.34
CA ARG A 149 -3.25 4.83 -0.31
C ARG A 149 -3.86 5.03 1.08
N TYR A 150 -5.11 5.49 1.16
CA TYR A 150 -5.83 5.76 2.40
C TYR A 150 -6.77 4.61 2.80
N ASP A 151 -6.35 3.36 2.61
CA ASP A 151 -7.07 2.17 3.10
C ASP A 151 -7.09 2.16 4.65
N GLU A 152 -8.27 1.97 5.24
CA GLU A 152 -8.47 2.01 6.70
C GLU A 152 -7.66 0.94 7.45
N ARG A 153 -7.44 -0.23 6.84
CA ARG A 153 -6.65 -1.31 7.46
C ARG A 153 -5.20 -0.88 7.57
N LEU A 154 -4.68 -0.26 6.52
CA LEU A 154 -3.33 0.29 6.49
C LEU A 154 -3.20 1.48 7.46
N GLU A 155 -4.20 2.36 7.54
CA GLU A 155 -4.20 3.46 8.50
C GLU A 155 -4.09 2.95 9.94
N ARG A 156 -4.95 2.00 10.30
CA ARG A 156 -4.93 1.38 11.62
C ARG A 156 -3.57 0.75 11.89
N TYR A 157 -3.04 -0.01 10.93
CA TYR A 157 -1.72 -0.63 11.07
C TYR A 157 -0.64 0.41 11.39
N VAL A 158 -0.51 1.43 10.54
CA VAL A 158 0.55 2.44 10.65
C VAL A 158 0.44 3.23 11.96
N ARG A 159 -0.78 3.57 12.40
CA ARG A 159 -1.01 4.35 13.63
C ARG A 159 -0.71 3.58 14.91
N TYR A 160 -1.01 2.28 14.94
CA TYR A 160 -0.83 1.46 16.14
C TYR A 160 0.50 0.69 16.15
N LYS A 161 1.20 0.60 15.01
CA LYS A 161 2.52 0.00 14.94
C LYS A 161 3.51 0.81 15.77
N LYS A 162 4.21 0.12 16.66
CA LYS A 162 5.42 0.64 17.29
C LYS A 162 6.58 0.42 16.33
N TRP A 163 7.01 1.47 15.66
CA TRP A 163 8.22 1.49 14.87
C TRP A 163 9.44 1.48 15.82
N GLY A 164 10.40 0.58 15.57
CA GLY A 164 11.58 0.44 16.42
C GLY A 164 12.47 1.68 16.31
N SER A 165 12.74 2.34 17.44
CA SER A 165 13.69 3.44 17.59
C SER A 165 15.13 2.97 17.53
#